data_AF-A0AAV5U1K9-F1
#
_entry.id   AF-A0AAV5U1K9-F1
#
_cell.length_a   1.000
_cell.length_b   1.000
_cell.length_c   1.000
_cell.angle_alpha   90.00
_cell.angle_beta   90.00
_cell.angle_gamma   90.00
#
_symmetry.space_group_name_H-M   'P 1'
#
loop_
_entity.id
_entity.type
_entity.pdbx_description
1 polymer ?
#
loop_
_entity_poly.entity_id
_entity_poly.type
_entity_poly.pdbx_seq_one_letter_code
_entity_poly.pdbx_strand_id
1 'polypeptide(L)'
;KNLSALYLHIVFQFPFLSLPNEIKFKIYSYFDLASRRALRVNETLEEIEMETKYRHETMEITMEETIVHLSYDGAEIEISHSEVEDELELIGKNTQFNQIHYKSIRSGSRGSVNATRFIKAKKITFDDPILNYRDLQTIVQNREEIHCSRSNVTDDGFMWIYE
;
A
#
# COMPACT_ATOMS: atom_id res chain seq x y z
N LYS A 1 -16.36 27.80 -11.44
CA LYS A 1 -16.71 26.87 -12.55
C LYS A 1 -16.26 25.48 -12.13
N ASN A 2 -17.19 24.54 -12.03
CA ASN A 2 -17.00 23.23 -11.40
C ASN A 2 -16.05 22.36 -12.26
N LEU A 3 -14.76 22.35 -11.92
CA LEU A 3 -13.75 21.53 -12.60
C LEU A 3 -14.08 20.04 -12.46
N SER A 4 -14.60 19.62 -11.31
CA SER A 4 -15.04 18.25 -11.01
C SER A 4 -16.05 17.69 -12.02
N ALA A 5 -17.04 18.48 -12.41
CA ALA A 5 -18.05 18.08 -13.40
C ALA A 5 -17.48 17.96 -14.81
N LEU A 6 -16.49 18.80 -15.16
CA LEU A 6 -15.80 18.75 -16.44
C LEU A 6 -14.88 17.51 -16.52
N TYR A 7 -14.22 17.15 -15.43
CA TYR A 7 -13.38 15.95 -15.34
C TYR A 7 -14.19 14.66 -15.45
N LEU A 8 -15.32 14.57 -14.77
CA LEU A 8 -16.26 13.44 -14.92
C LEU A 8 -16.77 13.30 -16.36
N HIS A 9 -17.06 14.41 -17.03
CA HIS A 9 -17.51 14.38 -18.43
C HIS A 9 -16.41 13.91 -19.40
N ILE A 10 -15.15 14.29 -19.18
CA ILE A 10 -14.01 13.83 -20.01
C ILE A 10 -13.77 12.33 -19.79
N VAL A 11 -13.86 11.85 -18.55
CA VAL A 11 -13.66 10.42 -18.22
C VAL A 11 -14.79 9.55 -18.79
N PHE A 12 -16.02 10.04 -18.84
CA PHE A 12 -17.17 9.25 -19.33
C PHE A 12 -17.48 9.42 -20.84
N GLN A 13 -17.04 10.50 -21.49
CA GLN A 13 -17.40 10.79 -22.88
C GLN A 13 -16.22 10.66 -23.86
N PHE A 14 -14.99 10.71 -23.37
CA PHE A 14 -13.79 10.32 -24.13
C PHE A 14 -13.45 8.88 -23.75
N PRO A 15 -13.01 8.02 -24.68
CA PRO A 15 -12.64 6.65 -24.33
C PRO A 15 -11.23 6.67 -23.70
N PHE A 16 -11.11 7.33 -22.54
CA PHE A 16 -9.89 7.41 -21.75
C PHE A 16 -9.33 6.01 -21.48
N LEU A 17 -10.24 5.06 -21.19
CA LEU A 17 -9.91 3.66 -20.99
C LEU A 17 -9.37 2.95 -22.25
N SER A 18 -9.68 3.45 -23.46
CA SER A 18 -9.17 2.90 -24.71
C SER A 18 -7.84 3.51 -25.17
N LEU A 19 -7.29 4.47 -24.42
CA LEU A 19 -5.98 5.02 -24.73
C LEU A 19 -4.87 3.98 -24.44
N PRO A 20 -3.65 4.16 -24.97
CA PRO A 20 -2.49 3.43 -24.49
C PRO A 20 -2.19 3.77 -23.03
N ASN A 21 -1.65 2.81 -22.27
CA ASN A 21 -1.33 3.00 -20.84
C ASN A 21 -0.41 4.21 -20.62
N GLU A 22 0.58 4.43 -21.49
CA GLU A 22 1.47 5.61 -21.49
C GLU A 22 0.73 6.95 -21.47
N ILE A 23 -0.35 7.06 -22.25
CA ILE A 23 -1.17 8.27 -22.33
C ILE A 23 -2.07 8.37 -21.09
N LYS A 24 -2.64 7.25 -20.63
CA LYS A 24 -3.41 7.22 -19.38
C LYS A 24 -2.56 7.65 -18.19
N PHE A 25 -1.33 7.15 -18.08
CA PHE A 25 -0.36 7.53 -17.05
C PHE A 25 -0.09 9.02 -17.04
N LYS A 26 0.15 9.60 -18.22
CA LYS A 26 0.45 11.02 -18.36
C LYS A 26 -0.76 11.89 -17.99
N ILE A 27 -1.98 11.46 -18.27
CA ILE A 27 -3.20 12.18 -17.87
C ILE A 27 -3.43 12.01 -16.36
N TYR A 28 -3.29 10.79 -15.85
CA TYR A 28 -3.48 10.44 -14.44
C TYR A 28 -2.53 11.20 -13.52
N SER A 29 -1.28 11.45 -13.96
CA SER A 29 -0.32 12.24 -13.20
C SER A 29 -0.74 13.70 -12.97
N TYR A 30 -1.60 14.28 -13.82
CA TYR A 30 -2.15 15.62 -13.63
C TYR A 30 -3.33 15.67 -12.66
N PHE A 31 -3.88 14.53 -12.24
CA PHE A 31 -4.96 14.51 -11.25
C PHE A 31 -4.42 14.70 -9.83
N ASP A 32 -5.19 15.42 -9.01
CA ASP A 32 -4.98 15.50 -7.57
C ASP A 32 -5.44 14.21 -6.88
N LEU A 33 -5.05 14.05 -5.61
CA LEU A 33 -5.31 12.84 -4.84
C LEU A 33 -6.82 12.50 -4.76
N ALA A 34 -7.67 13.52 -4.60
CA ALA A 34 -9.12 13.34 -4.53
C ALA A 34 -9.69 12.81 -5.85
N SER A 35 -9.24 13.35 -6.98
CA SER A 35 -9.66 12.92 -8.31
C SER A 35 -9.17 11.52 -8.65
N ARG A 36 -7.94 11.16 -8.24
CA ARG A 36 -7.40 9.80 -8.37
C ARG A 36 -8.21 8.79 -7.57
N ARG A 37 -8.50 9.08 -6.30
CA ARG A 37 -9.37 8.26 -5.44
C ARG A 37 -10.76 8.04 -6.05
N ALA A 38 -11.36 9.06 -6.66
CA ALA A 38 -12.65 8.94 -7.33
C ALA A 38 -12.62 8.02 -8.56
N LEU A 39 -11.45 7.80 -9.16
CA LEU A 39 -11.26 6.96 -10.35
C LEU A 39 -10.93 5.50 -10.03
N ARG A 40 -10.68 5.15 -8.76
CA ARG A 40 -10.39 3.78 -8.29
C ARG A 40 -11.54 2.79 -8.46
N VAL A 41 -12.73 3.26 -8.80
CA VAL A 41 -13.88 2.39 -9.15
C VAL A 41 -13.69 1.60 -10.45
N ASN A 42 -12.62 1.87 -11.20
CA ASN A 42 -12.26 1.16 -12.42
C ASN A 42 -10.94 0.40 -12.23
N GLU A 43 -10.98 -0.94 -12.32
CA GLU A 43 -9.83 -1.83 -12.10
C GLU A 43 -8.62 -1.47 -13.00
N THR A 44 -8.86 -1.11 -14.27
CA THR A 44 -7.79 -0.69 -15.19
C THR A 44 -7.12 0.61 -14.74
N LEU A 45 -7.85 1.52 -14.10
CA LEU A 45 -7.27 2.75 -13.55
C LEU A 45 -6.59 2.54 -12.21
N GLU A 46 -7.01 1.54 -11.45
CA GLU A 46 -6.34 1.10 -10.23
C GLU A 46 -4.94 0.53 -10.54
N GLU A 47 -4.82 -0.31 -11.57
CA GLU A 47 -3.53 -0.81 -12.06
C GLU A 47 -2.62 0.32 -12.55
N ILE A 48 -3.20 1.33 -13.20
CA ILE A 48 -2.47 2.50 -13.70
C ILE A 48 -2.00 3.39 -12.54
N GLU A 49 -2.79 3.53 -11.48
CA GLU A 49 -2.36 4.23 -10.27
C GLU A 49 -1.11 3.57 -9.67
N MET A 50 -1.13 2.24 -9.56
CA MET A 50 0.02 1.46 -9.10
C MET A 50 1.23 1.70 -10.02
N GLU A 51 1.10 1.64 -11.33
CA GLU A 51 2.23 1.84 -12.25
C GLU A 51 2.72 3.29 -12.38
N THR A 52 1.90 4.31 -12.04
CA THR A 52 2.35 5.70 -12.08
C THR A 52 3.41 5.99 -11.01
N LYS A 53 4.61 6.40 -11.44
CA LYS A 53 5.68 7.02 -10.63
C LYS A 53 5.28 8.35 -9.94
N TYR A 54 4.00 8.68 -9.80
CA TYR A 54 3.54 10.00 -9.37
C TYR A 54 2.83 9.93 -8.03
N ARG A 55 3.55 10.42 -7.00
CA ARG A 55 3.31 10.33 -5.55
C ARG A 55 3.57 8.94 -4.98
N HIS A 56 4.84 8.74 -4.66
CA HIS A 56 5.30 7.62 -3.87
C HIS A 56 4.92 7.88 -2.41
N GLU A 57 3.75 7.42 -2.01
CA GLU A 57 3.39 7.39 -0.60
C GLU A 57 4.13 6.21 0.06
N THR A 58 4.98 6.55 1.02
CA THR A 58 5.64 5.60 1.90
C THR A 58 4.88 5.56 3.21
N MET A 59 4.62 4.36 3.70
CA MET A 59 4.06 4.14 5.04
C MET A 59 5.12 3.54 5.95
N GLU A 60 5.32 4.18 7.09
CA GLU A 60 6.12 3.67 8.19
C GLU A 60 5.16 3.07 9.23
N ILE A 61 5.43 1.83 9.62
CA ILE A 61 4.68 1.09 10.63
C ILE A 61 5.68 0.65 11.69
N THR A 62 5.64 1.26 12.87
CA THR A 62 6.50 0.90 14.00
C THR A 62 5.66 0.28 15.10
N MET A 63 5.97 -0.97 15.43
CA MET A 63 5.29 -1.75 16.46
C MET A 63 6.11 -1.72 17.74
N GLU A 64 5.53 -1.15 18.78
CA GLU A 64 6.08 -1.12 20.14
C GLU A 64 5.37 -2.13 21.04
N GLU A 65 5.66 -2.12 22.34
CA GLU A 65 5.09 -3.11 23.27
C GLU A 65 3.59 -2.93 23.51
N THR A 66 3.08 -1.70 23.39
CA THR A 66 1.70 -1.35 23.76
C THR A 66 0.96 -0.57 22.68
N ILE A 67 1.70 0.08 21.79
CA ILE A 67 1.18 1.00 20.78
C ILE A 67 1.81 0.71 19.44
N VAL A 68 1.10 1.12 18.40
CA VAL A 68 1.52 1.04 17.01
C VAL A 68 1.53 2.45 16.45
N HIS A 69 2.69 2.86 15.94
CA HIS A 69 2.87 4.13 15.27
C HIS A 69 2.73 3.91 13.76
N LEU A 70 1.80 4.65 13.15
CA LEU A 70 1.64 4.73 11.71
C LEU A 70 2.04 6.13 11.26
N SER A 71 2.88 6.22 10.23
CA SER A 71 3.24 7.50 9.61
C SER A 71 3.16 7.42 8.10
N TYR A 72 2.35 8.28 7.49
CA TYR A 72 2.21 8.40 6.03
C TYR A 72 1.59 9.76 5.65
N ASP A 73 1.94 10.29 4.48
CA ASP A 73 1.41 11.58 3.95
C ASP A 73 1.46 12.74 4.96
N GLY A 74 2.49 12.76 5.83
CA GLY A 74 2.66 13.76 6.89
C GLY A 74 1.71 13.61 8.09
N ALA A 75 0.86 12.59 8.11
CA ALA A 75 0.09 12.19 9.27
C ALA A 75 0.91 11.24 10.15
N GLU A 76 0.77 11.42 11.47
CA GLU A 76 1.31 10.52 12.49
C GLU A 76 0.13 10.05 13.36
N ILE A 77 -0.02 8.74 13.52
CA ILE A 77 -1.14 8.13 14.22
C ILE A 77 -0.59 7.11 15.22
N GLU A 78 -1.08 7.19 16.45
CA GLU A 78 -0.81 6.19 17.50
C GLU A 78 -2.09 5.42 17.77
N ILE A 79 -2.03 4.09 17.65
CA ILE A 79 -3.19 3.21 17.89
C ILE A 79 -2.80 2.04 18.78
N SER A 80 -3.80 1.49 19.47
CA SER A 80 -3.61 0.27 20.25
C SER A 80 -3.51 -0.96 19.34
N HIS A 81 -2.81 -2.02 19.77
CA HIS A 81 -2.72 -3.27 18.99
C HIS A 81 -4.08 -3.88 18.60
N SER A 82 -5.12 -3.66 19.41
CA SER A 82 -6.49 -4.14 19.14
C SER A 82 -7.18 -3.42 17.98
N GLU A 83 -6.76 -2.20 17.64
CA GLU A 83 -7.39 -1.36 16.62
C GLU A 83 -6.62 -1.37 15.29
N VAL A 84 -5.41 -1.93 15.27
CA VAL A 84 -4.52 -1.98 14.10
C VAL A 84 -5.18 -2.65 12.90
N GLU A 85 -5.92 -3.74 13.12
CA GLU A 85 -6.51 -4.47 12.01
C GLU A 85 -7.54 -3.62 11.27
N ASP A 86 -8.45 -3.01 12.01
CA ASP A 86 -9.51 -2.15 11.47
C ASP A 86 -8.94 -0.89 10.80
N GLU A 87 -7.93 -0.27 11.40
CA GLU A 87 -7.30 0.93 10.85
C GLU A 87 -6.53 0.63 9.55
N LEU A 88 -5.74 -0.44 9.52
CA LEU A 88 -5.02 -0.82 8.30
C LEU A 88 -5.96 -1.30 7.19
N GLU A 89 -7.10 -1.91 7.53
CA GLU A 89 -8.14 -2.22 6.56
C GLU A 89 -8.77 -0.95 5.97
N LEU A 90 -9.10 0.04 6.80
CA LEU A 90 -9.64 1.31 6.35
C LEU A 90 -8.64 2.07 5.47
N ILE A 91 -7.37 2.12 5.89
CA ILE A 91 -6.29 2.74 5.12
C ILE A 91 -6.12 2.01 3.79
N GLY A 92 -6.05 0.67 3.78
CA GLY A 92 -5.87 -0.14 2.58
C GLY A 92 -7.00 -0.01 1.56
N LYS A 93 -8.23 0.27 2.00
CA LYS A 93 -9.37 0.58 1.10
C LYS A 93 -9.26 1.96 0.45
N ASN A 94 -8.63 2.92 1.13
CA ASN A 94 -8.63 4.33 0.74
C ASN A 94 -7.29 4.83 0.20
N THR A 95 -6.24 4.03 0.32
CA THR A 95 -4.86 4.40 -0.03
C THR A 95 -4.10 3.20 -0.58
N GLN A 96 -3.16 3.49 -1.48
CA GLN A 96 -2.19 2.52 -2.00
C GLN A 96 -0.81 3.12 -1.75
N PHE A 97 0.15 2.28 -1.38
CA PHE A 97 1.51 2.74 -1.06
C PHE A 97 2.50 2.16 -2.05
N ASN A 98 3.57 2.89 -2.37
CA ASN A 98 4.64 2.28 -3.15
C ASN A 98 5.53 1.43 -2.25
N GLN A 99 5.75 1.89 -1.03
CA GLN A 99 6.62 1.23 -0.08
C GLN A 99 6.01 1.24 1.31
N ILE A 100 6.10 0.10 1.98
CA ILE A 100 5.81 -0.01 3.42
C ILE A 100 7.08 -0.44 4.13
N HIS A 101 7.44 0.27 5.17
CA HIS A 101 8.46 -0.13 6.11
C HIS A 101 7.77 -0.57 7.38
N TYR A 102 7.87 -1.87 7.66
CA TYR A 102 7.37 -2.46 8.88
C TYR A 102 8.53 -2.74 9.81
N LYS A 103 8.47 -2.22 11.02
CA LYS A 103 9.48 -2.45 12.05
C LYS A 103 8.83 -2.89 13.35
N SER A 104 9.28 -4.01 13.88
CA SER A 104 8.90 -4.50 15.21
C SER A 104 10.08 -4.38 16.16
N ILE A 105 9.90 -3.59 17.23
CA ILE A 105 10.97 -3.31 18.20
C ILE A 105 11.11 -4.47 19.20
N ARG A 106 10.04 -5.21 19.52
CA ARG A 106 10.04 -6.38 20.41
C ARG A 106 8.93 -7.39 20.09
N SER A 107 9.10 -8.63 20.58
CA SER A 107 8.22 -9.78 20.38
C SER A 107 6.85 -9.64 21.07
N GLY A 108 6.00 -8.73 20.58
CA GLY A 108 4.63 -8.52 21.05
C GLY A 108 3.64 -8.74 19.92
N SER A 109 2.59 -9.54 20.17
CA SER A 109 1.40 -9.77 19.34
C SER A 109 1.63 -10.06 17.84
N ARG A 110 1.53 -11.35 17.46
CA ARG A 110 1.52 -11.80 16.04
C ARG A 110 0.39 -11.20 15.19
N GLY A 111 -0.65 -10.64 15.81
CA GLY A 111 -1.82 -10.11 15.11
C GLY A 111 -1.48 -8.93 14.19
N SER A 112 -0.52 -8.10 14.59
CA SER A 112 -0.29 -6.80 13.94
C SER A 112 0.53 -6.89 12.65
N VAL A 113 1.35 -7.93 12.47
CA VAL A 113 2.04 -8.21 11.19
C VAL A 113 1.03 -8.59 10.10
N ASN A 114 0.09 -9.48 10.43
CA ASN A 114 -0.91 -9.98 9.49
C ASN A 114 -1.83 -8.87 8.97
N ALA A 115 -2.09 -7.82 9.76
CA ALA A 115 -2.89 -6.68 9.33
C ALA A 115 -2.28 -5.93 8.12
N THR A 116 -0.97 -6.06 7.87
CA THR A 116 -0.34 -5.47 6.67
C THR A 116 -0.88 -6.05 5.35
N ARG A 117 -1.54 -7.22 5.39
CA ARG A 117 -2.21 -7.84 4.22
C ARG A 117 -3.28 -6.97 3.59
N PHE A 118 -3.90 -6.08 4.37
CA PHE A 118 -5.01 -5.24 3.90
C PHE A 118 -4.56 -4.07 3.05
N ILE A 119 -3.30 -3.68 3.19
CA ILE A 119 -2.74 -2.56 2.45
C ILE A 119 -2.33 -3.06 1.07
N LYS A 120 -2.41 -2.25 0.02
CA LYS A 120 -1.80 -2.56 -1.28
C LYS A 120 -0.46 -1.81 -1.40
N ALA A 121 0.60 -2.53 -1.67
CA ALA A 121 1.91 -1.95 -1.91
C ALA A 121 2.77 -2.72 -2.91
N LYS A 122 3.63 -2.00 -3.63
CA LYS A 122 4.62 -2.63 -4.52
C LYS A 122 5.69 -3.33 -3.72
N LYS A 123 6.33 -2.58 -2.82
CA LYS A 123 7.43 -3.04 -1.99
C LYS A 123 7.04 -3.02 -0.52
N ILE A 124 7.34 -4.09 0.20
CA ILE A 124 7.35 -4.07 1.66
C ILE A 124 8.71 -4.47 2.17
N THR A 125 9.20 -3.75 3.17
CA THR A 125 10.36 -4.13 3.96
C THR A 125 9.91 -4.48 5.37
N PHE A 126 10.14 -5.73 5.78
CA PHE A 126 9.93 -6.20 7.14
C PHE A 126 11.25 -6.21 7.90
N ASP A 127 11.19 -5.65 9.10
CA ASP A 127 12.22 -5.72 10.11
C ASP A 127 11.57 -6.24 11.40
N ASP A 128 11.44 -7.57 11.49
CA ASP A 128 10.70 -8.24 12.56
C ASP A 128 11.33 -9.59 12.95
N PRO A 129 11.87 -9.74 14.17
CA PRO A 129 12.51 -10.96 14.67
C PRO A 129 11.58 -12.14 14.89
N ILE A 130 10.26 -11.96 14.91
CA ILE A 130 9.30 -13.06 15.08
C ILE A 130 8.55 -13.41 13.80
N LEU A 131 8.74 -12.64 12.73
CA LEU A 131 8.17 -12.93 11.41
C LEU A 131 8.61 -14.32 10.95
N ASN A 132 7.64 -15.13 10.56
CA ASN A 132 7.84 -16.49 10.09
C ASN A 132 7.17 -16.72 8.74
N TYR A 133 7.46 -17.87 8.14
CA TYR A 133 7.01 -18.22 6.81
C TYR A 133 5.48 -18.23 6.63
N ARG A 134 4.72 -18.65 7.65
CA ARG A 134 3.25 -18.69 7.57
C ARG A 134 2.64 -17.30 7.52
N ASP A 135 3.18 -16.36 8.30
CA ASP A 135 2.73 -14.97 8.30
C ASP A 135 3.12 -14.25 7.00
N LEU A 136 4.24 -14.62 6.36
CA LEU A 136 4.54 -14.09 5.03
C LEU A 136 3.57 -14.58 3.96
N GLN A 137 3.23 -15.87 3.93
CA GLN A 137 2.33 -16.42 2.92
C GLN A 137 0.95 -15.72 2.87
N THR A 138 0.46 -15.22 4.00
CA THR A 138 -0.80 -14.47 4.07
C THR A 138 -0.66 -13.04 3.55
N ILE A 139 0.54 -12.47 3.55
CA ILE A 139 0.83 -11.08 3.15
C ILE A 139 1.27 -10.98 1.68
N VAL A 140 1.96 -12.00 1.17
CA VAL A 140 2.63 -11.94 -0.16
C VAL A 140 1.65 -11.84 -1.33
N GLN A 141 0.39 -12.23 -1.17
CA GLN A 141 -0.57 -12.41 -2.27
C GLN A 141 -0.80 -11.16 -3.15
N ASN A 142 -0.45 -9.96 -2.67
CA ASN A 142 -0.72 -8.69 -3.34
C ASN A 142 0.54 -7.80 -3.47
N ARG A 143 1.73 -8.38 -3.68
CA ARG A 143 3.02 -7.67 -3.63
C ARG A 143 3.91 -7.99 -4.82
N GLU A 144 4.64 -6.96 -5.29
CA GLU A 144 5.69 -7.11 -6.30
C GLU A 144 7.03 -7.49 -5.63
N GLU A 145 7.37 -6.84 -4.50
CA GLU A 145 8.64 -7.05 -3.79
C GLU A 145 8.44 -7.08 -2.26
N ILE A 146 9.16 -7.99 -1.59
CA ILE A 146 9.18 -8.19 -0.14
C ILE A 146 10.62 -8.42 0.29
N HIS A 147 11.15 -7.50 1.09
CA HIS A 147 12.42 -7.64 1.77
C HIS A 147 12.17 -7.99 3.23
N CYS A 148 12.89 -8.96 3.76
CA CYS A 148 12.86 -9.29 5.18
C CYS A 148 14.25 -9.15 5.78
N SER A 149 14.33 -8.51 6.94
CA SER A 149 15.57 -8.31 7.68
C SER A 149 15.33 -8.67 9.14
N ARG A 150 16.36 -9.22 9.79
CA ARG A 150 16.32 -9.67 11.19
C ARG A 150 15.08 -10.53 11.48
N SER A 151 14.71 -11.48 10.61
CA SER A 151 13.53 -12.35 10.76
C SER A 151 13.91 -13.83 10.88
N ASN A 152 12.93 -14.69 11.21
CA ASN A 152 13.11 -16.16 11.24
C ASN A 152 12.82 -16.82 9.89
N VAL A 153 12.72 -16.05 8.82
CA VAL A 153 12.47 -16.56 7.47
C VAL A 153 13.81 -16.83 6.82
N THR A 154 14.06 -18.07 6.42
CA THR A 154 15.27 -18.45 5.66
C THR A 154 15.12 -18.01 4.20
N ASP A 155 16.18 -17.43 3.63
CA ASP A 155 16.24 -16.90 2.25
C ASP A 155 15.76 -17.89 1.17
N ASP A 156 15.87 -19.20 1.45
CA ASP A 156 15.48 -20.29 0.54
C ASP A 156 13.96 -20.34 0.23
N GLY A 157 13.11 -19.72 1.05
CA GLY A 157 11.64 -19.79 0.91
C GLY A 157 11.02 -18.84 -0.12
N PHE A 158 11.75 -17.81 -0.56
CA PHE A 158 11.26 -16.74 -1.45
C PHE A 158 12.36 -16.22 -2.39
N MET A 159 13.13 -17.12 -3.00
CA MET A 159 14.16 -16.82 -4.03
C MET A 159 13.63 -16.11 -5.30
N TRP A 160 12.34 -15.74 -5.36
CA TRP A 160 11.71 -15.04 -6.50
C TRP A 160 11.47 -13.55 -6.23
N ILE A 161 12.02 -12.98 -5.15
CA ILE A 161 11.78 -11.58 -4.77
C ILE A 161 13.07 -10.72 -4.82
N TYR A 162 13.95 -11.04 -5.75
CA TYR A 162 15.04 -10.15 -6.15
C TYR A 162 15.26 -10.27 -7.66
N GLU A 163 14.79 -9.27 -8.41
CA GLU A 163 15.44 -8.83 -9.64
C GLU A 163 15.94 -7.39 -9.45
#